data_AF-A0A950WLD2-F1
#
_entry.id   AF-A0A950WLD2-F1
#
_cell.length_a   1.000
_cell.length_b   1.000
_cell.length_c   1.000
_cell.angle_alpha   90.00
_cell.angle_beta   90.00
_cell.angle_gamma   90.00
#
_symmetry.space_group_name_H-M   'P 1'
#
loop_
_entity.id
_entity.type
_entity.pdbx_description
1 polymer ?
#
loop_
_entity_poly.entity_id
_entity_poly.type
_entity_poly.pdbx_seq_one_letter_code
_entity_poly.pdbx_strand_id
1 'polypeptide(L)'
;MLRRLLAAAAVVLALAAPGAARAQGEQQTLVDRATLAVQEIMNQTVSQDPRVMLQRSRAVMICPRVFKVGFFLGGEGGNCVLLARAGNGTWSYPAFYGMGSGSIGLQIGIEDSQLI
;
A
#
# COMPACT_ATOMS: atom_id res chain seq x y z
N MET A 1 4.20 -20.02 -46.83
CA MET A 1 5.14 -19.67 -45.74
C MET A 1 4.88 -18.27 -45.16
N LEU A 2 4.66 -17.26 -46.00
CA LEU A 2 4.41 -15.86 -45.57
C LEU A 2 3.22 -15.66 -44.61
N ARG A 3 2.09 -16.36 -44.83
CA ARG A 3 0.91 -16.32 -43.93
C ARG A 3 1.19 -16.85 -42.51
N ARG A 4 2.09 -17.84 -42.39
CA ARG A 4 2.47 -18.41 -41.08
C ARG A 4 3.40 -17.46 -40.30
N LEU A 5 4.24 -16.70 -41.02
CA LEU A 5 5.10 -15.67 -40.43
C LEU A 5 4.29 -14.46 -39.95
N LEU A 6 3.28 -14.02 -40.71
CA LEU A 6 2.38 -12.94 -40.30
C LEU A 6 1.53 -13.32 -39.07
N ALA A 7 1.06 -14.58 -39.00
CA ALA A 7 0.32 -15.07 -37.84
C ALA A 7 1.20 -15.14 -36.57
N ALA A 8 2.47 -15.56 -36.71
CA ALA A 8 3.41 -15.60 -35.60
C ALA A 8 3.76 -14.18 -35.08
N ALA A 9 3.95 -13.21 -35.99
CA ALA A 9 4.23 -11.82 -35.61
C ALA A 9 3.06 -11.15 -34.87
N ALA A 10 1.81 -11.46 -35.27
CA ALA A 10 0.62 -10.92 -34.60
C ALA A 10 0.45 -11.47 -33.16
N VAL A 11 0.81 -12.72 -32.91
CA VAL A 11 0.77 -13.31 -31.56
C VAL A 11 1.83 -12.70 -30.64
N VAL A 12 3.04 -12.45 -31.15
CA VAL A 12 4.11 -11.80 -30.37
C VAL A 12 3.73 -10.35 -30.02
N LEU A 13 3.09 -9.62 -30.94
CA LEU A 13 2.62 -8.25 -30.69
C LEU A 13 1.48 -8.20 -29.65
N ALA A 14 0.60 -9.21 -29.62
CA ALA A 14 -0.50 -9.30 -28.66
C ALA A 14 -0.03 -9.60 -27.22
N LEU A 15 1.11 -10.28 -27.06
CA LEU A 15 1.74 -10.54 -25.77
C LEU A 15 2.50 -9.32 -25.21
N ALA A 16 2.74 -8.29 -26.02
CA ALA A 16 3.40 -7.05 -25.62
C ALA A 16 2.43 -5.97 -25.12
N ALA A 17 1.20 -6.35 -24.73
CA ALA A 17 0.21 -5.41 -24.20
C ALA A 17 0.73 -4.69 -22.94
N PRO A 18 0.46 -3.39 -22.78
CA PRO A 18 1.11 -2.56 -21.77
C PRO A 18 0.59 -2.88 -20.36
N GLY A 19 1.45 -3.46 -19.52
CA GLY A 19 1.17 -3.67 -18.09
C GLY A 19 1.08 -2.37 -17.26
N ALA A 20 1.55 -1.24 -17.81
CA ALA A 20 1.62 0.05 -17.12
C ALA A 20 0.25 0.61 -16.70
N ALA A 21 -0.81 0.35 -17.47
CA ALA A 21 -2.15 0.87 -17.16
C ALA A 21 -2.78 0.23 -15.91
N ARG A 22 -2.41 -1.02 -15.57
CA ARG A 22 -2.94 -1.70 -14.38
C ARG A 22 -2.27 -1.22 -13.09
N ALA A 23 -0.96 -0.94 -13.13
CA ALA A 23 -0.20 -0.47 -11.99
C ALA A 23 -0.71 0.87 -11.44
N GLN A 24 -1.10 1.80 -12.33
CA GLN A 24 -1.63 3.11 -11.92
C GLN A 24 -2.98 2.99 -11.18
N GLY A 25 -3.85 2.06 -11.58
CA GLY A 25 -5.14 1.83 -10.91
C GLY A 25 -5.00 1.26 -9.50
N GLU A 26 -4.06 0.34 -9.29
CA GLU A 26 -3.78 -0.24 -7.98
C GLU A 26 -3.19 0.79 -7.00
N GLN A 27 -2.28 1.63 -7.50
CA GLN A 27 -1.70 2.74 -6.73
C GLN A 27 -2.76 3.76 -6.29
N GLN A 28 -3.65 4.16 -7.21
CA GLN A 28 -4.76 5.06 -6.86
C GLN A 28 -5.67 4.43 -5.79
N THR A 29 -6.00 3.14 -5.96
CA THR A 29 -6.81 2.41 -4.98
C THR A 29 -6.16 2.40 -3.59
N LEU A 30 -4.83 2.30 -3.52
CA LEU A 30 -4.12 2.36 -2.24
C LEU A 30 -4.22 3.74 -1.59
N VAL A 31 -4.06 4.81 -2.38
CA VAL A 31 -4.22 6.20 -1.91
C VAL A 31 -5.65 6.45 -1.41
N ASP A 32 -6.66 5.95 -2.13
CA ASP A 32 -8.07 6.09 -1.73
C ASP A 32 -8.34 5.39 -0.38
N ARG A 33 -7.82 4.17 -0.20
CA ARG A 33 -7.93 3.44 1.06
C ARG A 33 -7.17 4.11 2.20
N ALA A 34 -5.97 4.64 1.93
CA ALA A 34 -5.20 5.40 2.90
C ALA A 34 -5.95 6.66 3.35
N THR A 35 -6.63 7.34 2.42
CA THR A 35 -7.46 8.50 2.72
C THR A 35 -8.62 8.14 3.65
N LEU A 36 -9.30 7.02 3.38
CA LEU A 36 -10.37 6.52 4.25
C LEU A 36 -9.86 6.15 5.64
N ALA A 37 -8.71 5.46 5.74
CA ALA A 37 -8.11 5.09 7.02
C ALA A 37 -7.76 6.34 7.87
N VAL A 38 -7.19 7.38 7.25
CA VAL A 38 -6.94 8.65 7.93
C VAL A 38 -8.24 9.30 8.41
N GLN A 39 -9.27 9.34 7.58
CA GLN A 39 -10.57 9.94 7.95
C GLN A 39 -11.19 9.20 9.14
N GLU A 40 -11.12 7.87 9.13
CA GLU A 40 -11.62 7.03 10.22
C GLU A 40 -10.87 7.32 11.53
N ILE A 41 -9.53 7.29 11.52
CA ILE A 41 -8.73 7.58 12.72
C ILE A 41 -8.95 9.00 13.24
N MET A 42 -9.11 9.99 12.35
CA MET A 42 -9.35 11.39 12.72
C MET A 42 -10.72 11.64 13.37
N ASN A 43 -11.65 10.69 13.23
CA ASN A 43 -12.99 10.72 13.80
C ASN A 43 -13.13 9.82 15.04
N GLN A 44 -12.15 8.98 15.33
CA GLN A 44 -12.15 8.10 16.51
C GLN A 44 -11.69 8.85 17.76
N THR A 45 -12.33 8.55 18.89
CA THR A 45 -11.87 9.01 20.21
C THR A 45 -10.77 8.08 20.70
N VAL A 46 -9.53 8.43 20.41
CA VAL A 46 -8.32 7.71 20.85
C VAL A 46 -7.60 8.44 21.97
N SER A 47 -6.73 7.74 22.71
CA SER A 47 -6.02 8.27 23.88
C SER A 47 -5.05 9.42 23.56
N GLN A 48 -4.61 9.54 22.31
CA GLN A 48 -3.73 10.58 21.81
C GLN A 48 -4.38 11.20 20.57
N ASP A 49 -4.63 12.51 20.56
CA ASP A 49 -5.24 13.19 19.42
C ASP A 49 -4.35 13.05 18.17
N PRO A 50 -4.81 12.35 17.11
CA PRO A 50 -4.04 12.15 15.88
C PRO A 50 -3.62 13.47 15.23
N ARG A 51 -4.38 14.55 15.43
CA ARG A 51 -4.07 15.88 14.90
C ARG A 51 -2.79 16.43 15.50
N VAL A 52 -2.58 16.22 16.80
CA VAL A 52 -1.37 16.66 17.51
C VAL A 52 -0.15 15.85 17.05
N MET A 53 -0.32 14.55 16.81
CA MET A 53 0.74 13.70 16.27
C MET A 53 1.16 14.14 14.86
N LEU A 54 0.19 14.40 13.98
CA LEU A 54 0.42 14.87 12.61
C LEU A 54 1.07 16.25 12.53
N GLN A 55 0.85 17.11 13.53
CA GLN A 55 1.49 18.42 13.61
C GLN A 55 2.99 18.32 13.93
N ARG A 56 3.38 17.31 14.70
CA ARG A 56 4.77 17.11 15.16
C ARG A 56 5.57 16.18 14.25
N SER A 57 4.91 15.41 13.39
CA SER A 57 5.55 14.44 12.52
C SER A 57 6.23 15.10 11.31
N ARG A 58 7.42 14.59 10.95
CA ARG A 58 8.13 14.95 9.72
C ARG A 58 7.76 14.07 8.53
N ALA A 59 7.23 12.89 8.80
CA ALA A 59 6.69 11.96 7.82
C ALA A 59 5.59 11.13 8.46
N VAL A 60 4.69 10.59 7.64
CA VAL A 60 3.58 9.75 8.06
C VAL A 60 3.52 8.57 7.09
N MET A 61 3.35 7.36 7.64
CA MET A 61 3.22 6.14 6.85
C MET A 61 1.86 5.53 7.12
N ILE A 62 1.00 5.53 6.11
CA ILE A 62 -0.37 5.04 6.21
C ILE A 62 -0.41 3.65 5.57
N CYS A 63 -0.65 2.64 6.39
CA CYS A 63 -0.85 1.26 5.97
C CYS A 63 -2.33 0.91 6.15
N PRO A 64 -3.19 1.14 5.14
CA PRO A 64 -4.63 0.98 5.29
C PRO A 64 -5.10 -0.46 5.44
N ARG A 65 -4.23 -1.44 5.14
CA ARG A 65 -4.45 -2.85 5.43
C ARG A 65 -3.11 -3.52 5.68
N VAL A 66 -2.96 -4.09 6.87
CA VAL A 66 -1.84 -4.95 7.24
C VAL A 66 -2.40 -6.33 7.50
N PHE A 67 -1.94 -7.31 6.74
CA PHE A 67 -2.35 -8.70 6.88
C PHE A 67 -1.33 -9.44 7.72
N LYS A 68 -1.79 -10.06 8.81
CA LYS A 68 -0.97 -10.96 9.64
C LYS A 68 -1.48 -12.38 9.52
N VAL A 69 -0.59 -13.33 9.25
CA VAL A 69 -0.86 -14.78 9.23
C VAL A 69 0.18 -15.51 10.05
N GLY A 70 -0.22 -16.46 10.88
CA GLY A 70 0.73 -17.30 11.61
C GLY A 70 0.09 -18.44 12.41
N PHE A 71 0.89 -19.48 12.64
CA PHE A 71 0.58 -20.56 13.59
C PHE A 71 1.86 -21.03 14.33
N PHE A 72 2.97 -21.26 13.58
CA PHE A 72 4.33 -21.54 14.11
C PHE A 72 5.40 -20.62 13.50
N LEU A 73 5.27 -20.36 12.20
CA LEU A 73 5.94 -19.28 11.47
C LEU A 73 4.84 -18.30 11.05
N GLY A 74 4.98 -17.05 11.45
CA GLY A 74 4.08 -15.96 11.09
C GLY A 74 4.72 -15.04 10.07
N GLY A 75 3.91 -14.47 9.19
CA GLY A 75 4.27 -13.40 8.28
C GLY A 75 3.25 -12.29 8.38
N GLU A 76 3.72 -11.05 8.41
CA GLU A 76 2.88 -9.87 8.25
C GLU A 76 3.29 -9.14 6.97
N GLY A 77 2.32 -8.58 6.26
CA GLY A 77 2.58 -7.86 5.03
C GLY A 77 1.44 -6.91 4.67
N GLY A 78 1.80 -5.81 4.03
CA GLY A 78 0.85 -4.76 3.66
C GLY A 78 1.45 -3.77 2.68
N ASN A 79 0.58 -3.06 1.97
CA ASN A 79 0.97 -1.94 1.13
C ASN A 79 0.66 -0.65 1.89
N CYS A 80 1.59 0.29 1.84
CA CYS A 80 1.50 1.56 2.55
C CYS A 80 1.83 2.73 1.63
N VAL A 81 1.37 3.91 2.01
CA VAL A 81 1.80 5.19 1.42
C VAL A 81 2.55 6.01 2.46
N LEU A 82 3.64 6.64 2.06
CA LEU A 82 4.40 7.54 2.90
C LEU A 82 4.32 8.96 2.34
N LEU A 83 4.04 9.92 3.22
CA LEU A 83 4.09 11.34 2.93
C LEU A 83 5.12 12.00 3.84
N ALA A 84 6.01 12.80 3.28
CA ALA A 84 6.98 13.58 4.02
C ALA A 84 6.55 15.05 4.09
N ARG A 85 6.83 15.71 5.21
CA ARG A 85 6.57 17.14 5.39
C ARG A 85 7.80 17.93 4.98
N ALA A 86 7.66 18.78 3.98
CA ALA A 86 8.69 19.70 3.54
C ALA A 86 8.91 20.84 4.55
N GLY A 87 10.03 21.56 4.44
CA GLY A 87 10.40 22.63 5.37
C GLY A 87 9.42 23.81 5.39
N ASN A 88 8.63 23.99 4.33
CA ASN A 88 7.53 24.96 4.25
C ASN A 88 6.21 24.47 4.88
N GLY A 89 6.21 23.28 5.48
CA GLY A 89 5.04 22.67 6.12
C GLY A 89 4.10 21.90 5.18
N THR A 90 4.32 21.87 3.87
CA THR A 90 3.49 21.11 2.91
C THR A 90 3.86 19.63 2.90
N TRP A 91 2.88 18.77 2.63
CA TRP A 91 3.12 17.34 2.44
C TRP A 91 3.54 17.03 1.00
N SER A 92 4.43 16.05 0.84
CA SER A 92 4.86 15.53 -0.46
C SER A 92 3.76 14.72 -1.15
N TYR A 93 3.96 14.41 -2.44
CA TYR A 93 3.23 13.33 -3.10
C TYR A 93 3.48 11.99 -2.39
N PRO A 94 2.52 11.04 -2.48
CA PRO A 94 2.64 9.75 -1.83
C PRO A 94 3.75 8.90 -2.47
N ALA A 95 4.62 8.35 -1.63
CA ALA A 95 5.56 7.31 -2.01
C ALA A 95 4.98 5.94 -1.59
N PHE A 96 5.06 4.95 -2.49
CA PHE A 96 4.47 3.63 -2.28
C PHE A 96 5.50 2.68 -1.67
N TYR A 97 5.13 2.03 -0.56
CA TYR A 97 5.99 1.07 0.15
C TYR A 97 5.25 -0.25 0.37
N GLY A 98 5.99 -1.35 0.28
CA GLY A 98 5.56 -2.65 0.78
C GLY A 98 6.21 -2.90 2.13
N MET A 99 5.42 -3.28 3.13
CA MET A 99 5.91 -3.79 4.41
C MET A 99 5.81 -5.32 4.43
N GLY A 100 6.82 -5.97 5.01
CA GLY A 100 6.87 -7.41 5.17
C GLY A 100 7.73 -7.73 6.39
N SER A 101 7.22 -8.56 7.30
CA SER A 101 7.94 -8.99 8.50
C SER A 101 7.59 -10.44 8.83
N GLY A 102 8.56 -11.18 9.35
CA GLY A 102 8.43 -12.58 9.72
C GLY A 102 8.54 -12.74 11.23
N SER A 103 7.67 -13.54 11.82
CA SER A 103 7.68 -13.85 13.25
C SER A 103 7.77 -15.37 13.47
N ILE A 104 8.34 -15.78 14.59
CA ILE A 104 8.39 -17.18 15.02
C ILE A 104 7.68 -17.25 16.38
N GLY A 105 6.55 -17.95 16.47
CA GLY A 105 5.77 -18.03 17.71
C GLY A 105 4.36 -18.60 17.53
N LEU A 106 3.79 -19.10 18.63
CA LEU A 106 2.42 -19.62 18.73
C LEU A 106 1.42 -18.46 18.89
N GLN A 107 1.13 -17.75 17.80
CA GLN A 107 0.02 -16.78 17.75
C GLN A 107 -0.96 -17.22 16.67
N ILE A 108 -2.14 -17.66 17.08
CA ILE A 108 -3.21 -18.12 16.19
C ILE A 108 -4.18 -16.95 16.01
N GLY A 109 -4.21 -16.35 14.82
CA GLY A 109 -5.14 -15.27 14.49
C GLY A 109 -4.94 -14.71 13.08
N ILE A 110 -6.01 -14.13 12.52
CA ILE A 110 -5.96 -13.25 11.34
C ILE A 110 -6.31 -11.86 11.88
N GLU A 111 -5.39 -10.91 11.72
CA GLU A 111 -5.58 -9.52 12.16
C GLU A 111 -5.53 -8.61 10.93
N ASP A 112 -6.57 -7.80 10.74
CA ASP A 112 -6.60 -6.68 9.78
C ASP A 112 -6.51 -5.40 10.61
N SER A 113 -5.40 -4.67 10.47
CA SER A 113 -5.12 -3.45 11.24
C SER A 113 -4.71 -2.30 10.34
N GLN A 114 -5.12 -1.09 10.73
CA GLN A 114 -4.71 0.17 10.12
C GLN A 114 -3.66 0.84 11.01
N LEU A 115 -2.56 1.28 10.41
CA LEU A 115 -1.47 2.00 11.08
C LEU A 115 -1.19 3.31 10.35
N ILE A 116 -0.98 4.39 11.10
CA ILE A 116 -0.69 5.74 10.61
C ILE A 116 0.50 6.34 11.37
#